data_AF-A0A2A9PL91-F1
#
_entry.id   AF-A0A2A9PL91-F1
#
_cell.length_a   1.000
_cell.length_b   1.000
_cell.length_c   1.000
_cell.angle_alpha   90.00
_cell.angle_beta   90.00
_cell.angle_gamma   90.00
#
_symmetry.space_group_name_H-M   'P 1'
#
loop_
_entity.id
_entity.type
_entity.pdbx_description
1 polymer ?
#
loop_
_entity_poly.entity_id
_entity_poly.type
_entity_poly.pdbx_seq_one_letter_code
_entity_poly.pdbx_strand_id
1 'polypeptide(L)'
;MSHEQKFALVTGCGKGGIGEALVKEFTRRRVHAIATILPSESSEHLTEEGITWFPLDVTIEKSVADLKQRVLDLTGGSLDVLVNNAGICYTMTAIDTDVNSVKRMFDVNLFGPMQMVHYFHDMIIRATGTIVNIGSIGGIVPYMYGGKKPSD
;
A
#
# COMPACT_ATOMS: atom_id res chain seq x y z
N MET A 1 26.10 -6.88 -8.86
CA MET A 1 25.94 -8.21 -8.24
C MET A 1 24.45 -8.41 -8.03
N SER A 2 23.82 -9.40 -8.66
CA SER A 2 22.40 -9.67 -8.42
C SER A 2 22.25 -10.23 -7.01
N HIS A 3 21.41 -9.63 -6.18
CA HIS A 3 21.02 -10.21 -4.90
C HIS A 3 20.25 -11.51 -5.17
N GLU A 4 20.57 -12.59 -4.45
CA GLU A 4 20.02 -13.94 -4.73
C GLU A 4 18.52 -14.02 -4.41
N GLN A 5 18.06 -13.29 -3.40
CA GLN A 5 16.65 -13.16 -3.03
C GLN A 5 16.11 -11.76 -3.36
N LYS A 6 14.95 -11.71 -4.02
CA LYS A 6 14.19 -10.46 -4.26
C LYS A 6 13.10 -10.24 -3.21
N PHE A 7 12.84 -8.99 -2.86
CA PHE A 7 11.82 -8.58 -1.89
C PHE A 7 10.77 -7.66 -2.49
N ALA A 8 9.50 -7.90 -2.17
CA ALA A 8 8.38 -7.04 -2.56
C ALA A 8 7.55 -6.63 -1.34
N LEU A 9 7.50 -5.33 -1.04
CA LEU A 9 6.66 -4.75 0.00
C LEU A 9 5.35 -4.27 -0.61
N VAL A 10 4.21 -4.76 -0.11
CA VAL A 10 2.87 -4.40 -0.59
C VAL A 10 2.06 -3.84 0.56
N THR A 11 1.57 -2.60 0.41
CA THR A 11 0.72 -1.98 1.44
C THR A 11 -0.74 -2.35 1.28
N GLY A 12 -1.51 -2.49 2.37
CA GLY A 12 -2.96 -2.71 2.31
C GLY A 12 -3.38 -4.11 1.83
N CYS A 13 -2.84 -5.14 2.46
CA CYS A 13 -3.08 -6.56 2.15
C CYS A 13 -4.23 -7.16 2.98
N GLY A 14 -5.29 -6.38 3.19
CA GLY A 14 -6.51 -6.85 3.87
C GLY A 14 -7.14 -8.04 3.14
N LYS A 15 -7.85 -8.87 3.90
CA LYS A 15 -8.46 -10.12 3.41
C LYS A 15 -9.43 -9.85 2.25
N GLY A 16 -9.28 -10.60 1.16
CA GLY A 16 -10.03 -10.49 -0.09
C GLY A 16 -9.61 -9.33 -1.00
N GLY A 17 -8.58 -8.56 -0.62
CA GLY A 17 -8.14 -7.37 -1.35
C GLY A 17 -7.12 -7.65 -2.45
N ILE A 18 -6.88 -6.63 -3.30
CA ILE A 18 -5.85 -6.66 -4.35
C ILE A 18 -4.46 -6.90 -3.74
N GLY A 19 -4.16 -6.26 -2.61
CA GLY A 19 -2.89 -6.43 -1.91
C GLY A 19 -2.62 -7.88 -1.51
N GLU A 20 -3.62 -8.58 -0.97
CA GLU A 20 -3.51 -10.01 -0.63
C GLU A 20 -3.19 -10.85 -1.87
N ALA A 21 -3.92 -10.63 -2.97
CA ALA A 21 -3.68 -11.37 -4.21
C ALA A 21 -2.26 -11.12 -4.77
N LEU A 22 -1.77 -9.88 -4.68
CA LEU A 22 -0.42 -9.52 -5.11
C LEU A 22 0.65 -10.25 -4.29
N VAL A 23 0.55 -10.28 -2.95
CA VAL A 23 1.55 -10.95 -2.12
C VAL A 23 1.56 -12.46 -2.34
N LYS A 24 0.38 -13.08 -2.55
CA LYS A 24 0.29 -14.51 -2.93
C LYS A 24 0.99 -14.78 -4.26
N GLU A 25 0.78 -13.92 -5.25
CA GLU A 25 1.42 -14.06 -6.57
C GLU A 25 2.93 -13.83 -6.52
N PHE A 26 3.42 -12.85 -5.74
CA PHE A 26 4.85 -12.65 -5.52
C PHE A 26 5.50 -13.89 -4.88
N THR A 27 4.89 -14.44 -3.82
CA THR A 27 5.35 -15.67 -3.17
C THR A 27 5.40 -16.84 -4.16
N ARG A 28 4.35 -17.02 -4.98
CA ARG A 28 4.31 -18.05 -6.04
C ARG A 28 5.44 -17.90 -7.05
N ARG A 29 5.88 -16.67 -7.31
CA ARG A 29 7.01 -16.33 -8.20
C ARG A 29 8.38 -16.35 -7.50
N ARG A 30 8.46 -16.83 -6.26
CA ARG A 30 9.69 -16.86 -5.43
C ARG A 30 10.28 -15.48 -5.14
N VAL A 31 9.45 -14.45 -5.18
CA VAL A 31 9.78 -13.14 -4.60
C VAL A 31 9.29 -13.17 -3.16
N HIS A 32 10.15 -12.79 -2.22
CA HIS A 32 9.77 -12.74 -0.81
C HIS A 32 8.80 -11.58 -0.61
N ALA A 33 7.53 -11.90 -0.49
CA ALA A 33 6.48 -10.92 -0.29
C ALA A 33 6.41 -10.49 1.18
N ILE A 34 6.37 -9.18 1.41
CA ILE A 34 6.17 -8.53 2.69
C ILE A 34 4.83 -7.80 2.59
N ALA A 35 3.83 -8.31 3.29
CA ALA A 35 2.50 -7.73 3.34
C ALA A 35 2.42 -6.68 4.46
N THR A 36 1.59 -5.66 4.28
CA THR A 36 1.17 -4.80 5.39
C THR A 36 -0.33 -4.73 5.50
N ILE A 37 -0.84 -4.69 6.74
CA ILE A 37 -2.26 -4.56 7.05
C ILE A 37 -2.45 -3.52 8.15
N LEU A 38 -3.66 -2.96 8.28
CA LEU A 38 -3.93 -2.06 9.40
C LEU A 38 -3.82 -2.82 10.73
N PRO A 39 -3.36 -2.17 11.82
CA PRO A 39 -3.29 -2.82 13.15
C PRO A 39 -4.61 -3.40 13.65
N SER A 40 -5.75 -2.91 13.16
CA SER A 40 -7.08 -3.38 13.50
C SER A 40 -7.59 -4.55 12.66
N GLU A 41 -6.87 -4.95 11.60
CA GLU A 41 -7.26 -6.04 10.71
C GLU A 41 -6.67 -7.38 11.16
N SER A 42 -7.36 -8.48 10.88
CA SER A 42 -6.83 -9.83 11.13
C SER A 42 -5.73 -10.16 10.11
N SER A 43 -4.66 -10.79 10.58
CA SER A 43 -3.54 -11.30 9.78
C SER A 43 -3.57 -12.83 9.60
N GLU A 44 -4.61 -13.50 10.07
CA GLU A 44 -4.72 -14.98 10.03
C GLU A 44 -4.54 -15.50 8.60
N HIS A 45 -5.19 -14.87 7.61
CA HIS A 45 -5.11 -15.27 6.21
C HIS A 45 -3.72 -15.15 5.60
N LEU A 46 -2.87 -14.25 6.11
CA LEU A 46 -1.47 -14.12 5.68
C LEU A 46 -0.59 -15.14 6.40
N THR A 47 -0.86 -15.37 7.69
CA THR A 47 -0.09 -16.28 8.54
C THR A 47 -0.29 -17.73 8.11
N GLU A 48 -1.53 -18.12 7.81
CA GLU A 48 -1.87 -19.46 7.29
C GLU A 48 -1.17 -19.77 5.96
N GLU A 49 -0.94 -18.75 5.13
CA GLU A 49 -0.23 -18.85 3.85
C GLU A 49 1.30 -18.73 3.99
N GLY A 50 1.81 -18.55 5.23
CA GLY A 50 3.24 -18.36 5.49
C GLY A 50 3.82 -17.05 4.96
N ILE A 51 2.99 -16.04 4.69
CA ILE A 51 3.41 -14.75 4.16
C ILE A 51 3.90 -13.85 5.31
N THR A 52 5.08 -13.25 5.14
CA THR A 52 5.61 -12.27 6.10
C THR A 52 4.72 -11.04 6.10
N TRP A 53 4.31 -10.56 7.27
CA TRP A 53 3.47 -9.37 7.39
C TRP A 53 3.87 -8.47 8.55
N PHE A 54 3.56 -7.18 8.42
CA PHE A 54 3.75 -6.17 9.47
C PHE A 54 2.54 -5.23 9.56
N PRO A 55 2.21 -4.71 10.75
CA PRO A 55 1.21 -3.67 10.88
C PRO A 55 1.69 -2.36 10.24
N LEU A 56 0.81 -1.68 9.52
CA LEU A 56 1.08 -0.36 8.93
C LEU A 56 -0.20 0.48 8.86
N ASP A 57 -0.12 1.69 9.39
CA ASP A 57 -0.97 2.80 8.97
C ASP A 57 -0.11 3.82 8.21
N VAL A 58 -0.35 3.96 6.91
CA VAL A 58 0.43 4.88 6.03
C VAL A 58 0.23 6.35 6.36
N THR A 59 -0.75 6.70 7.20
CA THR A 59 -1.01 8.07 7.63
C THR A 59 -0.24 8.46 8.89
N ILE A 60 0.37 7.47 9.57
CA ILE A 60 1.08 7.66 10.84
C ILE A 60 2.58 7.50 10.59
N GLU A 61 3.33 8.61 10.65
CA GLU A 61 4.77 8.65 10.42
C GLU A 61 5.55 7.61 11.24
N LYS A 62 5.24 7.49 12.53
CA LYS A 62 5.85 6.49 13.42
C LYS A 62 5.61 5.05 12.91
N SER A 63 4.42 4.77 12.39
CA SER A 63 4.10 3.43 11.83
C SER A 63 4.97 3.12 10.62
N VAL A 64 5.22 4.11 9.75
CA VAL A 64 6.09 3.96 8.58
C VAL A 64 7.56 3.79 8.99
N ALA A 65 8.01 4.55 10.01
CA ALA A 65 9.36 4.45 10.55
C ALA A 65 9.63 3.07 11.20
N ASP A 66 8.69 2.59 12.01
CA ASP A 66 8.79 1.26 12.65
C ASP A 66 8.79 0.14 11.60
N LEU A 67 7.98 0.28 10.54
CA LEU A 67 8.00 -0.65 9.41
C LEU A 67 9.34 -0.63 8.68
N LYS A 68 9.90 0.56 8.41
CA LYS A 68 11.20 0.69 7.73
C LYS A 68 12.28 -0.12 8.44
N GLN A 69 12.36 -0.04 9.77
CA GLN A 69 13.36 -0.79 10.54
C GLN A 69 13.18 -2.30 10.38
N ARG A 70 11.95 -2.80 10.50
CA ARG A 70 11.65 -4.24 10.33
C ARG A 70 12.01 -4.76 8.94
N VAL A 71 11.73 -3.97 7.90
CA VAL A 71 12.06 -4.33 6.52
C VAL A 71 13.56 -4.23 6.27
N LEU A 72 14.24 -3.23 6.84
CA LEU A 72 15.70 -3.12 6.78
C LEU A 72 16.37 -4.36 7.36
N ASP A 73 15.96 -4.77 8.56
CA ASP A 73 16.50 -5.96 9.25
C ASP A 73 16.24 -7.24 8.47
N LEU A 74 15.04 -7.40 7.91
CA LEU A 74 14.66 -8.58 7.14
C LEU A 74 15.40 -8.72 5.81
N THR A 75 15.65 -7.59 5.14
CA THR A 75 16.14 -7.59 3.74
C THR A 75 17.62 -7.26 3.60
N GLY A 76 18.28 -6.87 4.69
CA GLY A 76 19.65 -6.33 4.63
C GLY A 76 19.72 -4.98 3.90
N GLY A 77 18.59 -4.27 3.80
CA GLY A 77 18.49 -2.94 3.20
C GLY A 77 18.29 -2.92 1.68
N SER A 78 17.79 -3.99 1.07
CA SER A 78 17.49 -4.06 -0.36
C SER A 78 16.00 -4.33 -0.58
N LEU A 79 15.31 -3.48 -1.34
CA LEU A 79 13.89 -3.65 -1.66
C LEU A 79 13.64 -3.54 -3.17
N ASP A 80 13.36 -4.66 -3.83
CA ASP A 80 13.20 -4.71 -5.29
C ASP A 80 11.88 -4.11 -5.77
N VAL A 81 10.81 -4.24 -4.98
CA VAL A 81 9.49 -3.72 -5.33
C VAL A 81 8.81 -3.09 -4.13
N LEU A 82 8.32 -1.87 -4.30
CA LEU A 82 7.35 -1.24 -3.40
C LEU A 82 6.04 -1.07 -4.15
N VAL A 83 4.96 -1.69 -3.66
CA VAL A 83 3.61 -1.49 -4.16
C VAL A 83 2.80 -0.69 -3.14
N ASN A 84 2.55 0.59 -3.47
CA ASN A 84 1.63 1.44 -2.75
C ASN A 84 0.20 1.07 -3.18
N ASN A 85 -0.42 0.16 -2.44
CA ASN A 85 -1.77 -0.37 -2.69
C ASN A 85 -2.78 0.02 -1.59
N ALA A 86 -2.33 0.32 -0.37
CA ALA A 86 -3.22 0.83 0.68
C ALA A 86 -4.03 2.02 0.17
N GLY A 87 -5.35 1.92 0.30
CA GLY A 87 -6.26 2.92 -0.22
C GLY A 87 -7.65 2.78 0.37
N ILE A 88 -8.36 3.90 0.47
CA ILE A 88 -9.77 3.95 0.85
C ILE A 88 -10.59 4.65 -0.23
N CYS A 89 -11.88 4.33 -0.30
CA CYS A 89 -12.81 4.99 -1.19
C CYS A 89 -13.84 5.76 -0.36
N TYR A 90 -14.10 7.01 -0.77
CA TYR A 90 -15.22 7.80 -0.28
C TYR A 90 -15.89 8.44 -1.50
N THR A 91 -17.17 8.15 -1.70
CA THR A 91 -17.97 8.60 -2.84
C THR A 91 -19.24 9.24 -2.31
N MET A 92 -19.51 10.48 -2.73
CA MET A 92 -20.67 11.24 -2.29
C MET A 92 -21.02 12.32 -3.32
N THR A 93 -22.27 12.75 -3.37
CA THR A 93 -22.65 13.91 -4.19
C THR A 93 -21.86 15.15 -3.76
N ALA A 94 -21.70 16.12 -4.67
CA ALA A 94 -20.97 17.35 -4.35
C ALA A 94 -21.58 18.13 -3.16
N ILE A 95 -22.91 18.08 -3.00
CA ILE A 95 -23.62 18.82 -1.95
C ILE A 95 -23.59 18.10 -0.59
N ASP A 96 -23.44 16.77 -0.59
CA ASP A 96 -23.44 15.95 0.62
C ASP A 96 -22.01 15.57 1.07
N THR A 97 -20.98 16.05 0.34
CA THR A 97 -19.58 15.71 0.60
C THR A 97 -19.10 16.28 1.93
N ASP A 98 -18.58 15.40 2.79
CA ASP A 98 -17.81 15.79 3.96
C ASP A 98 -16.34 15.99 3.60
N VAL A 99 -15.86 17.23 3.79
CA VAL A 99 -14.47 17.62 3.50
C VAL A 99 -13.47 16.83 4.34
N ASN A 100 -13.82 16.44 5.58
CA ASN A 100 -12.89 15.67 6.42
C ASN A 100 -12.70 14.25 5.90
N SER A 101 -13.76 13.63 5.39
CA SER A 101 -13.69 12.34 4.69
C SER A 101 -12.83 12.41 3.43
N VAL A 102 -12.91 13.51 2.66
CA VAL A 102 -12.02 13.75 1.51
C VAL A 102 -10.57 13.90 1.95
N LYS A 103 -10.30 14.70 2.99
CA LYS A 103 -8.94 14.86 3.53
C LYS A 103 -8.36 13.52 3.98
N ARG A 104 -9.12 12.71 4.71
CA ARG A 104 -8.71 11.36 5.11
C ARG A 104 -8.39 10.47 3.90
N MET A 105 -9.18 10.56 2.83
CA MET A 105 -8.88 9.84 1.59
C MET A 105 -7.55 10.30 0.99
N PHE A 106 -7.24 11.59 1.00
CA PHE A 106 -5.96 12.12 0.54
C PHE A 106 -4.80 11.69 1.44
N ASP A 107 -4.99 11.67 2.76
CA ASP A 107 -4.00 11.19 3.72
C ASP A 107 -3.58 9.76 3.40
N VAL A 108 -4.53 8.87 3.10
CA VAL A 108 -4.23 7.47 2.74
C VAL A 108 -3.73 7.35 1.30
N ASN A 109 -4.47 7.88 0.32
CA ASN A 109 -4.30 7.54 -1.10
C ASN A 109 -3.25 8.40 -1.82
N LEU A 110 -2.92 9.57 -1.28
CA LEU A 110 -1.97 10.50 -1.88
C LEU A 110 -0.73 10.66 -1.02
N PHE A 111 -0.91 11.09 0.23
CA PHE A 111 0.21 11.35 1.13
C PHE A 111 0.84 10.05 1.64
N GLY A 112 0.05 8.99 1.87
CA GLY A 112 0.56 7.66 2.21
C GLY A 112 1.64 7.15 1.24
N PRO A 113 1.36 7.03 -0.07
CA PRO A 113 2.37 6.67 -1.06
C PRO A 113 3.60 7.59 -1.06
N MET A 114 3.42 8.90 -0.90
CA MET A 114 4.55 9.85 -0.80
C MET A 114 5.44 9.56 0.41
N GLN A 115 4.85 9.29 1.58
CA GLN A 115 5.58 8.91 2.78
C GLN A 115 6.32 7.58 2.59
N MET A 116 5.67 6.56 2.03
CA MET A 116 6.31 5.28 1.75
C MET A 116 7.52 5.44 0.83
N VAL A 117 7.41 6.23 -0.25
CA VAL A 117 8.57 6.52 -1.11
C VAL A 117 9.66 7.26 -0.33
N HIS A 118 9.30 8.27 0.47
CA HIS A 118 10.27 9.01 1.28
C HIS A 118 11.05 8.12 2.24
N TYR A 119 10.41 7.13 2.89
CA TYR A 119 11.09 6.26 3.85
C TYR A 119 11.92 5.15 3.20
N PHE A 120 11.47 4.61 2.06
CA PHE A 120 12.07 3.40 1.46
C PHE A 120 12.96 3.67 0.23
N HIS A 121 13.09 4.92 -0.22
CA HIS A 121 13.84 5.26 -1.44
C HIS A 121 15.28 4.75 -1.44
N ASP A 122 15.97 4.79 -0.31
CA ASP A 122 17.36 4.31 -0.16
C ASP A 122 17.48 2.81 -0.48
N MET A 123 16.58 2.00 0.08
CA MET A 123 16.53 0.55 -0.13
C MET A 123 16.15 0.20 -1.58
N ILE A 124 15.24 0.98 -2.17
CA ILE A 124 14.77 0.80 -3.55
C ILE A 124 15.87 1.18 -4.54
N ILE A 125 16.54 2.32 -4.35
CA ILE A 125 17.65 2.77 -5.20
C ILE A 125 18.78 1.74 -5.15
N ARG A 126 19.13 1.24 -3.96
CA ARG A 126 20.16 0.20 -3.80
C ARG A 126 19.84 -1.08 -4.58
N ALA A 127 18.57 -1.48 -4.61
CA ALA A 127 18.12 -2.66 -5.35
C ALA A 127 17.99 -2.42 -6.86
N THR A 128 18.10 -1.16 -7.33
CA THR A 128 17.60 -0.77 -8.66
C THR A 128 16.13 -1.20 -8.85
N GLY A 129 15.35 -1.02 -7.78
CA GLY A 129 13.99 -1.51 -7.64
C GLY A 129 12.95 -0.66 -8.36
N THR A 130 11.69 -1.07 -8.23
CA THR A 130 10.53 -0.42 -8.87
C THR A 130 9.49 -0.02 -7.84
N ILE A 131 8.95 1.19 -7.98
CA ILE A 131 7.79 1.67 -7.22
C ILE A 131 6.54 1.54 -8.11
N VAL A 132 5.49 0.94 -7.58
CA VAL A 132 4.18 0.81 -8.23
C VAL A 132 3.13 1.48 -7.37
N ASN A 133 2.39 2.43 -7.93
CA ASN A 133 1.26 3.08 -7.26
C ASN A 133 -0.04 2.56 -7.86
N ILE A 134 -0.89 1.94 -7.03
CA ILE A 134 -2.20 1.47 -7.46
C ILE A 134 -3.17 2.65 -7.50
N GLY A 135 -3.50 3.08 -8.73
CA GLY A 135 -4.53 4.10 -8.98
C GLY A 135 -5.91 3.50 -9.18
N SER A 136 -6.83 4.33 -9.67
CA SER A 136 -8.18 3.91 -10.08
C SER A 136 -8.60 4.64 -11.35
N ILE A 137 -9.44 4.00 -12.16
CA ILE A 137 -10.10 4.65 -13.31
C ILE A 137 -10.87 5.90 -12.89
N GLY A 138 -11.34 5.95 -11.63
CA GLY A 138 -12.01 7.13 -11.05
C GLY A 138 -11.12 8.38 -10.94
N GLY A 139 -9.80 8.24 -11.05
CA GLY A 139 -8.88 9.37 -11.16
C GLY A 139 -8.76 9.95 -12.58
N ILE A 140 -9.31 9.25 -13.58
CA ILE A 140 -9.22 9.62 -15.00
C ILE A 140 -10.61 9.96 -15.56
N VAL A 141 -11.64 9.23 -15.13
CA VAL A 141 -13.01 9.35 -15.63
C VAL A 141 -13.96 9.72 -14.50
N PRO A 142 -14.75 10.80 -14.61
CA PRO A 142 -15.78 11.12 -13.64
C PRO A 142 -16.92 10.08 -13.74
N TYR A 143 -17.39 9.57 -12.60
CA TYR A 143 -18.51 8.64 -12.52
C TYR A 143 -19.65 9.23 -11.67
N MET A 144 -20.86 8.68 -11.82
CA MET A 144 -22.04 9.13 -11.09
C MET A 144 -21.74 9.14 -9.58
N TYR A 145 -22.21 10.17 -8.88
CA TYR A 145 -21.92 10.43 -7.46
C TYR A 145 -20.45 10.78 -7.14
N GLY A 146 -19.58 11.03 -8.12
CA GLY A 146 -18.25 11.62 -7.95
C GLY A 146 -18.25 13.15 -8.07
N GLY A 147 -19.27 13.83 -7.54
CA GLY A 147 -19.41 15.29 -7.64
C GLY A 147 -20.30 15.82 -8.78
N LYS A 148 -21.00 14.96 -9.52
CA LYS A 148 -21.98 15.42 -10.52
C LYS A 148 -23.24 15.98 -9.83
N LYS A 149 -23.65 17.21 -10.17
CA LYS A 149 -24.96 17.77 -9.79
C LYS A 149 -26.06 16.77 -10.24
N PRO A 150 -27.12 16.52 -9.44
CA PRO A 150 -28.33 15.90 -9.98
C PRO A 150 -28.75 16.65 -11.24
N SER A 151 -28.94 15.96 -12.35
CA SER A 151 -29.62 16.56 -13.49
C SER A 151 -31.03 16.92 -13.02
N ASP A 152 -31.38 18.20 -13.14
CA ASP A 152 -32.75 18.68 -12.92
C ASP A 152 -33.73 17.93 -13.85
#